data_AF-A0A7Y5G250-F1
#
_entry.id   AF-A0A7Y5G250-F1
#
_cell.length_a   1.000
_cell.length_b   1.000
_cell.length_c   1.000
_cell.angle_alpha   90.00
_cell.angle_beta   90.00
_cell.angle_gamma   90.00
#
_symmetry.space_group_name_H-M   'P 1'
#
loop_
_entity.id
_entity.type
_entity.pdbx_description
1 polymer ?
#
loop_
_entity_poly.entity_id
_entity_poly.type
_entity_poly.pdbx_seq_one_letter_code
_entity_poly.pdbx_strand_id
1 'polypeptide(L)'
;MRTLLLWILAVAVGQASSQDLTGFVNPFIGTADGGNTFPGAVRPWGMVSVSPHTSPGSPSGYVHGEKYFYGFGHVHLSGTGCADLGSVVITASRGAVNTDPNEYKCTYGDEQASPGFYRLTLPELSLQAEVTATTRCGMTRFTSLRDGEINILIDAGRSLNLLGGGAVAIRSNMEIEGYNISGGFCGEANRQRVYFAARFSEPAFAHGIWIGEKLSKKESAAVQDSALGAWFRFATKAGKAITVKVGISYVSIENARLNLEAEIPDWDFARIKTEARTAWQNELARIRVEGGSRDDLVKFYTALYHTLLHPNLISDMNGEYPLMGRTGTGKYAGRDRYTVFSLWDT
;
A
#
# COMPACT_ATOMS: atom_id res chain seq x y z
N MET A 1 5.84 75.48 8.82
CA MET A 1 6.23 74.16 9.37
C MET A 1 4.98 73.36 9.66
N ARG A 2 4.65 72.37 8.82
CA ARG A 2 3.56 71.41 9.06
C ARG A 2 4.12 70.02 8.76
N THR A 3 4.41 69.28 9.81
CA THR A 3 4.94 67.92 9.75
C THR A 3 3.75 66.96 9.58
N LEU A 4 3.70 66.25 8.45
CA LEU A 4 2.71 65.20 8.21
C LEU A 4 3.33 63.87 8.67
N LEU A 5 2.81 63.28 9.75
CA LEU A 5 3.15 61.89 10.13
C LEU A 5 2.21 60.94 9.39
N LEU A 6 2.75 60.16 8.46
CA LEU A 6 2.09 58.98 7.90
C LEU A 6 2.27 57.79 8.85
N TRP A 7 1.17 57.31 9.40
CA TRP A 7 1.11 56.03 10.11
C TRP A 7 0.84 54.91 9.10
N ILE A 8 1.82 54.04 8.88
CA ILE A 8 1.63 52.80 8.13
C ILE A 8 1.05 51.76 9.09
N LEU A 9 -0.24 51.45 8.93
CA LEU A 9 -0.86 50.29 9.59
C LEU A 9 -0.35 49.03 8.90
N ALA A 10 0.52 48.26 9.58
CA ALA A 10 0.84 46.91 9.17
C ALA A 10 -0.34 45.99 9.50
N VAL A 11 -1.11 45.61 8.49
CA VAL A 11 -2.13 44.56 8.63
C VAL A 11 -1.40 43.23 8.73
N ALA A 12 -1.28 42.69 9.94
CA ALA A 12 -0.89 41.31 10.15
C ALA A 12 -2.03 40.41 9.66
N VAL A 13 -1.91 39.88 8.45
CA VAL A 13 -2.78 38.81 7.97
C VAL A 13 -2.42 37.56 8.75
N GLY A 14 -3.12 37.33 9.86
CA GLY A 14 -3.06 36.06 10.58
C GLY A 14 -3.58 34.97 9.65
N GLN A 15 -2.70 34.08 9.18
CA GLN A 15 -3.14 32.82 8.59
C GLN A 15 -3.88 32.06 9.68
N ALA A 16 -5.21 32.02 9.61
CA ALA A 16 -5.98 31.08 10.39
C ALA A 16 -5.46 29.68 10.05
N SER A 17 -4.81 29.03 11.02
CA SER A 17 -4.40 27.64 10.87
C SER A 17 -5.67 26.83 10.59
N SER A 18 -5.84 26.36 9.35
CA SER A 18 -6.94 25.46 9.03
C SER A 18 -6.85 24.26 9.96
N GLN A 19 -7.95 23.93 10.63
CA GLN A 19 -8.04 22.75 11.49
C GLN A 19 -7.57 21.51 10.71
N ASP A 20 -6.68 20.72 11.32
CA ASP A 20 -6.25 19.44 10.77
C ASP A 20 -7.37 18.40 10.94
N LEU A 21 -8.06 18.11 9.84
CA LEU A 21 -9.20 17.19 9.83
C LEU A 21 -8.74 15.75 9.74
N THR A 22 -7.53 15.51 9.24
CA THR A 22 -6.96 14.15 9.21
C THR A 22 -6.74 13.60 10.62
N GLY A 23 -6.58 14.46 11.63
CA GLY A 23 -6.49 14.08 13.04
C GLY A 23 -7.79 13.57 13.68
N PHE A 24 -8.91 13.60 12.95
CA PHE A 24 -10.17 12.97 13.35
C PHE A 24 -10.40 11.61 12.69
N VAL A 25 -9.63 11.25 11.67
CA VAL A 25 -9.82 9.95 11.00
C VAL A 25 -9.16 8.85 11.83
N ASN A 26 -9.92 7.79 12.11
CA ASN A 26 -9.41 6.56 12.71
C ASN A 26 -9.58 5.38 11.74
N PRO A 27 -8.53 5.02 10.97
CA PRO A 27 -8.61 3.92 9.99
C PRO A 27 -8.89 2.53 10.59
N PHE A 28 -8.85 2.37 11.91
CA PHE A 28 -9.21 1.10 12.56
C PHE A 28 -10.73 0.90 12.69
N ILE A 29 -11.54 1.95 12.60
CA ILE A 29 -13.00 1.80 12.65
C ILE A 29 -13.45 1.01 11.42
N GLY A 30 -14.21 -0.07 11.62
CA GLY A 30 -14.66 -0.96 10.55
C GLY A 30 -13.70 -2.11 10.21
N THR A 31 -12.56 -2.21 10.89
CA THR A 31 -11.59 -3.31 10.67
C THR A 31 -11.87 -4.57 11.49
N ALA A 32 -12.98 -4.61 12.21
CA ALA A 32 -13.48 -5.77 12.95
C ALA A 32 -15.02 -5.84 12.83
N ASP A 33 -15.61 -6.91 13.37
CA ASP A 33 -17.06 -7.10 13.51
C ASP A 33 -17.86 -6.91 12.21
N GLY A 34 -17.29 -7.35 11.09
CA GLY A 34 -17.96 -7.38 9.78
C GLY A 34 -17.90 -6.08 8.98
N GLY A 35 -17.18 -5.05 9.45
CA GLY A 35 -16.95 -3.84 8.64
C GLY A 35 -16.03 -4.07 7.44
N ASN A 36 -15.10 -5.04 7.52
CA ASN A 36 -14.19 -5.44 6.45
C ASN A 36 -13.42 -4.29 5.77
N THR A 37 -13.07 -3.24 6.51
CA THR A 37 -12.16 -2.19 6.03
C THR A 37 -10.70 -2.56 6.28
N PHE A 38 -9.76 -1.70 5.88
CA PHE A 38 -8.34 -1.89 6.13
C PHE A 38 -7.69 -0.59 6.64
N PRO A 39 -6.67 -0.67 7.54
CA PRO A 39 -6.06 0.51 8.15
C PRO A 39 -4.86 1.08 7.37
N GLY A 40 -4.48 0.42 6.26
CA GLY A 40 -3.30 0.72 5.47
C GLY A 40 -3.25 2.11 4.81
N ALA A 41 -2.08 2.42 4.26
CA ALA A 41 -1.85 3.67 3.56
C ALA A 41 -2.46 3.67 2.15
N VAL A 42 -3.26 4.69 1.86
CA VAL A 42 -3.93 4.91 0.57
C VAL A 42 -4.17 6.41 0.40
N ARG A 43 -4.15 6.92 -0.84
CA ARG A 43 -4.62 8.28 -1.18
C ARG A 43 -6.11 8.24 -1.58
N PRO A 44 -6.84 9.37 -1.53
CA PRO A 44 -8.22 9.40 -2.03
C PRO A 44 -8.33 8.77 -3.43
N TRP A 45 -9.23 7.80 -3.59
CA TRP A 45 -9.46 7.02 -4.81
C TRP A 45 -8.19 6.39 -5.46
N GLY A 46 -7.15 6.14 -4.66
CA GLY A 46 -5.88 5.60 -5.14
C GLY A 46 -6.02 4.21 -5.80
N MET A 47 -5.13 3.90 -6.73
CA MET A 47 -4.97 2.56 -7.29
C MET A 47 -4.30 1.63 -6.27
N VAL A 48 -3.34 2.17 -5.51
CA VAL A 48 -2.56 1.42 -4.52
C VAL A 48 -3.06 1.68 -3.10
N SER A 49 -3.21 0.58 -2.36
CA SER A 49 -3.43 0.57 -0.91
C SER A 49 -2.42 -0.37 -0.26
N VAL A 50 -1.46 0.19 0.47
CA VAL A 50 -0.44 -0.60 1.18
C VAL A 50 -0.93 -0.89 2.60
N SER A 51 -1.42 -2.10 2.83
CA SER A 51 -2.09 -2.47 4.09
C SER A 51 -1.55 -3.76 4.68
N PRO A 52 -1.41 -3.84 6.03
CA PRO A 52 -1.03 -5.08 6.70
C PRO A 52 -2.05 -6.20 6.43
N HIS A 53 -1.56 -7.43 6.34
CA HIS A 53 -2.36 -8.63 6.42
C HIS A 53 -2.19 -9.27 7.79
N THR A 54 -3.30 -9.42 8.50
CA THR A 54 -3.37 -10.12 9.80
C THR A 54 -4.28 -11.34 9.76
N SER A 55 -5.19 -11.38 8.78
CA SER A 55 -6.09 -12.50 8.53
C SER A 55 -6.16 -12.78 7.02
N PRO A 56 -5.16 -13.48 6.45
CA PRO A 56 -5.21 -13.93 5.07
C PRO A 56 -6.47 -14.78 4.85
N GLY A 57 -7.34 -14.35 3.93
CA GLY A 57 -8.66 -14.95 3.68
C GLY A 57 -9.84 -14.10 4.14
N SER A 58 -9.63 -13.12 5.02
CA SER A 58 -10.64 -12.08 5.28
C SER A 58 -10.77 -11.14 4.07
N PRO A 59 -11.94 -10.51 3.83
CA PRO A 59 -12.18 -9.71 2.63
C PRO A 59 -11.17 -8.59 2.36
N SER A 60 -10.72 -7.90 3.40
CA SER A 60 -9.71 -6.83 3.31
C SER A 60 -8.29 -7.30 3.65
N GLY A 61 -8.13 -8.55 4.09
CA GLY A 61 -6.86 -9.11 4.57
C GLY A 61 -6.51 -8.75 6.02
N TYR A 62 -7.28 -7.88 6.66
CA TYR A 62 -7.01 -7.39 8.01
C TYR A 62 -8.24 -7.56 8.91
N VAL A 63 -8.00 -8.10 10.10
CA VAL A 63 -8.95 -8.09 11.21
C VAL A 63 -8.24 -7.54 12.44
N HIS A 64 -8.80 -6.52 13.07
CA HIS A 64 -8.20 -5.92 14.27
C HIS A 64 -8.22 -6.92 15.43
N GLY A 65 -7.11 -6.98 16.17
CA GLY A 65 -6.93 -7.89 17.30
C GLY A 65 -6.39 -9.28 16.92
N GLU A 66 -6.24 -9.59 15.64
CA GLU A 66 -5.51 -10.78 15.20
C GLU A 66 -4.03 -10.72 15.62
N LYS A 67 -3.47 -11.89 15.93
CA LYS A 67 -2.17 -11.97 16.60
C LYS A 67 -0.97 -11.79 15.67
N TYR A 68 -1.11 -12.22 14.43
CA TYR A 68 0.04 -12.43 13.54
C TYR A 68 -0.01 -11.49 12.34
N PHE A 69 1.17 -11.05 11.92
CA PHE A 69 1.40 -10.28 10.72
C PHE A 69 1.98 -11.18 9.63
N TYR A 70 1.43 -11.09 8.42
CA TYR A 70 1.81 -11.90 7.26
C TYR A 70 2.50 -11.08 6.15
N GLY A 71 2.47 -9.75 6.23
CA GLY A 71 3.05 -8.88 5.20
C GLY A 71 2.15 -7.69 4.88
N PHE A 72 2.60 -6.86 3.96
CA PHE A 72 1.83 -5.76 3.38
C PHE A 72 1.43 -6.09 1.95
N GLY A 73 0.13 -6.20 1.67
CA GLY A 73 -0.39 -6.22 0.29
C GLY A 73 -0.39 -4.82 -0.31
N HIS A 74 -0.53 -4.69 -1.64
CA HIS A 74 -0.45 -3.40 -2.33
C HIS A 74 -1.76 -2.95 -3.02
N VAL A 75 -2.81 -3.77 -2.98
CA VAL A 75 -4.13 -3.47 -3.57
C VAL A 75 -5.21 -4.16 -2.74
N HIS A 76 -6.32 -3.50 -2.40
CA HIS A 76 -7.34 -4.07 -1.50
C HIS A 76 -8.73 -3.55 -1.82
N LEU A 77 -9.75 -4.34 -1.47
CA LEU A 77 -11.14 -3.91 -1.40
C LEU A 77 -11.47 -3.52 0.05
N SER A 78 -12.42 -2.59 0.23
CA SER A 78 -12.83 -2.09 1.55
C SER A 78 -14.33 -2.24 1.67
N GLY A 79 -14.79 -2.91 2.73
CA GLY A 79 -16.21 -3.09 3.03
C GLY A 79 -16.91 -4.17 2.22
N THR A 80 -16.18 -5.00 1.48
CA THR A 80 -16.78 -6.09 0.69
C THR A 80 -17.09 -7.32 1.55
N GLY A 81 -18.05 -8.12 1.09
CA GLY A 81 -18.39 -9.41 1.73
C GLY A 81 -17.45 -10.57 1.35
N CYS A 82 -16.67 -10.42 0.28
CA CYS A 82 -15.75 -11.44 -0.23
C CYS A 82 -14.35 -10.86 -0.41
N ALA A 83 -13.35 -11.74 -0.32
CA ALA A 83 -11.95 -11.40 -0.62
C ALA A 83 -11.70 -11.39 -2.14
N ASP A 84 -10.85 -10.47 -2.56
CA ASP A 84 -10.09 -10.45 -3.82
C ASP A 84 -8.89 -9.50 -3.60
N LEU A 85 -7.97 -9.38 -4.56
CA LEU A 85 -6.79 -8.54 -4.45
C LEU A 85 -5.92 -8.94 -3.24
N GLY A 86 -5.35 -7.97 -2.53
CA GLY A 86 -4.30 -8.14 -1.51
C GLY A 86 -3.11 -8.92 -2.05
N SER A 87 -2.69 -8.58 -3.26
CA SER A 87 -1.56 -9.20 -3.93
C SER A 87 -0.30 -8.34 -3.86
N VAL A 88 0.82 -8.91 -4.34
CA VAL A 88 2.17 -8.33 -4.23
C VAL A 88 2.49 -8.09 -2.75
N VAL A 89 2.65 -9.19 -2.00
CA VAL A 89 2.79 -9.12 -0.54
C VAL A 89 4.25 -8.97 -0.17
N ILE A 90 4.58 -7.91 0.57
CA ILE A 90 5.93 -7.66 1.07
C ILE A 90 6.00 -7.94 2.57
N THR A 91 6.92 -8.82 2.97
CA THR A 91 7.21 -9.09 4.38
C THR A 91 8.71 -9.12 4.63
N ALA A 92 9.08 -9.18 5.91
CA ALA A 92 10.46 -9.33 6.34
C ALA A 92 10.62 -10.55 7.24
N SER A 93 11.82 -11.13 7.25
CA SER A 93 12.19 -12.20 8.18
C SER A 93 13.66 -12.12 8.54
N ARG A 94 14.10 -12.96 9.49
CA ARG A 94 15.51 -13.13 9.83
C ARG A 94 15.88 -14.61 9.84
N GLY A 95 17.17 -14.89 9.65
CA GLY A 95 17.68 -16.25 9.57
C GLY A 95 17.48 -16.87 8.19
N ALA A 96 17.26 -18.18 8.15
CA ALA A 96 17.00 -18.90 6.91
C ALA A 96 15.73 -18.37 6.22
N VAL A 97 15.77 -18.29 4.89
CA VAL A 97 14.60 -17.87 4.11
C VAL A 97 13.55 -18.99 4.18
N ASN A 98 12.38 -18.65 4.71
CA ASN A 98 11.18 -19.49 4.68
C ASN A 98 10.10 -18.79 3.85
N THR A 99 9.45 -19.55 2.96
CA THR A 99 8.46 -19.05 1.98
C THR A 99 7.03 -19.43 2.33
N ASP A 100 6.83 -20.20 3.40
CA ASP A 100 5.52 -20.52 3.95
C ASP A 100 5.06 -19.40 4.91
N PRO A 101 3.93 -18.74 4.63
CA PRO A 101 3.35 -17.75 5.54
C PRO A 101 3.10 -18.24 6.96
N ASN A 102 2.87 -19.55 7.16
CA ASN A 102 2.68 -20.09 8.50
C ASN A 102 3.97 -20.14 9.32
N GLU A 103 5.12 -20.12 8.67
CA GLU A 103 6.43 -20.23 9.29
C GLU A 103 7.11 -18.87 9.44
N TYR A 104 6.93 -17.96 8.47
CA TYR A 104 7.52 -16.61 8.56
C TYR A 104 6.65 -15.59 9.30
N LYS A 105 5.36 -15.89 9.56
CA LYS A 105 4.49 -14.98 10.32
C LYS A 105 5.11 -14.66 11.68
N CYS A 106 4.93 -13.44 12.13
CA CYS A 106 5.43 -12.99 13.42
C CYS A 106 4.36 -12.16 14.13
N THR A 107 4.50 -12.02 15.44
CA THR A 107 3.68 -11.07 16.20
C THR A 107 4.04 -9.64 15.84
N TYR A 108 3.06 -8.74 15.95
CA TYR A 108 3.24 -7.31 15.77
C TYR A 108 2.71 -6.54 16.98
N GLY A 109 3.13 -5.29 17.11
CA GLY A 109 2.72 -4.39 18.18
C GLY A 109 2.83 -2.92 17.77
N ASP A 110 2.56 -2.02 18.71
CA ASP A 110 2.70 -0.56 18.57
C ASP A 110 2.11 0.00 17.27
N GLU A 111 0.93 -0.50 16.92
CA GLU A 111 0.25 -0.21 15.66
C GLU A 111 -0.30 1.23 15.64
N GLN A 112 -0.08 1.94 14.53
CA GLN A 112 -0.60 3.28 14.32
C GLN A 112 -1.01 3.48 12.86
N ALA A 113 -2.18 4.09 12.66
CA ALA A 113 -2.72 4.39 11.34
C ALA A 113 -3.23 5.84 11.29
N SER A 114 -3.07 6.46 10.13
CA SER A 114 -3.61 7.78 9.80
C SER A 114 -3.79 7.89 8.29
N PRO A 115 -4.58 8.83 7.76
CA PRO A 115 -4.79 8.94 6.32
C PRO A 115 -3.47 9.01 5.53
N GLY A 116 -3.21 7.99 4.70
CA GLY A 116 -1.99 7.88 3.89
C GLY A 116 -0.75 7.30 4.59
N PHE A 117 -0.86 6.80 5.82
CA PHE A 117 0.27 6.24 6.58
C PHE A 117 -0.14 5.15 7.56
N TYR A 118 0.68 4.11 7.66
CA TYR A 118 0.54 3.06 8.66
C TYR A 118 1.91 2.63 9.20
N ARG A 119 1.96 2.21 10.47
CA ARG A 119 3.16 1.70 11.14
C ARG A 119 2.82 0.59 12.13
N LEU A 120 3.73 -0.38 12.26
CA LEU A 120 3.77 -1.35 13.35
C LEU A 120 5.22 -1.64 13.79
N THR A 121 5.37 -2.30 14.92
CA THR A 121 6.62 -2.97 15.34
C THR A 121 6.50 -4.47 15.14
N LEU A 122 7.62 -5.13 14.81
CA LEU A 122 7.76 -6.57 14.70
C LEU A 122 8.79 -7.03 15.74
N PRO A 123 8.39 -7.29 17.00
CA PRO A 123 9.33 -7.50 18.10
C PRO A 123 10.27 -8.68 17.88
N GLU A 124 9.75 -9.80 17.38
CA GLU A 124 10.52 -11.02 17.07
C GLU A 124 11.63 -10.78 16.05
N LEU A 125 11.39 -9.84 15.12
CA LEU A 125 12.36 -9.46 14.10
C LEU A 125 13.21 -8.26 14.53
N SER A 126 12.90 -7.63 15.66
CA SER A 126 13.48 -6.35 16.08
C SER A 126 13.43 -5.33 14.93
N LEU A 127 12.25 -5.15 14.32
CA LEU A 127 12.00 -4.20 13.23
C LEU A 127 10.88 -3.24 13.58
N GLN A 128 10.95 -2.03 13.03
CA GLN A 128 9.79 -1.16 12.82
C GLN A 128 9.47 -1.17 11.33
N ALA A 129 8.21 -1.36 10.97
CA ALA A 129 7.75 -1.28 9.59
C ALA A 129 6.81 -0.09 9.42
N GLU A 130 7.05 0.71 8.39
CA GLU A 130 6.25 1.90 8.05
C GLU A 130 5.88 1.86 6.57
N VAL A 131 4.63 2.22 6.25
CA VAL A 131 4.15 2.29 4.87
C VAL A 131 3.46 3.61 4.57
N THR A 132 3.62 4.07 3.33
CA THR A 132 2.87 5.19 2.76
C THR A 132 2.58 4.91 1.28
N ALA A 133 1.72 5.72 0.66
CA ALA A 133 1.29 5.51 -0.71
C ALA A 133 1.18 6.82 -1.49
N THR A 134 1.49 6.69 -2.78
CA THR A 134 1.11 7.62 -3.84
C THR A 134 -0.19 7.15 -4.49
N THR A 135 -0.53 7.66 -5.67
CA THR A 135 -1.77 7.24 -6.33
C THR A 135 -1.62 5.83 -6.92
N ARG A 136 -0.45 5.49 -7.48
CA ARG A 136 -0.18 4.22 -8.19
C ARG A 136 1.01 3.44 -7.63
N CYS A 137 1.67 3.95 -6.58
CA CYS A 137 2.84 3.32 -5.99
C CYS A 137 2.80 3.30 -4.46
N GLY A 138 3.41 2.27 -3.86
CA GLY A 138 3.61 2.13 -2.43
C GLY A 138 5.08 2.30 -2.04
N MET A 139 5.32 2.73 -0.79
CA MET A 139 6.66 2.72 -0.21
C MET A 139 6.62 2.10 1.19
N THR A 140 7.49 1.11 1.42
CA THR A 140 7.61 0.36 2.67
C THR A 140 9.01 0.54 3.23
N ARG A 141 9.13 0.90 4.50
CA ARG A 141 10.40 1.11 5.20
C ARG A 141 10.52 0.14 6.37
N PHE A 142 11.53 -0.72 6.34
CA PHE A 142 11.89 -1.62 7.43
C PHE A 142 13.12 -1.06 8.17
N THR A 143 12.90 -0.45 9.33
CA THR A 143 13.97 0.07 10.18
C THR A 143 14.41 -1.01 11.17
N SER A 144 15.69 -1.40 11.10
CA SER A 144 16.25 -2.38 12.02
C SER A 144 16.52 -1.79 13.39
N LEU A 145 16.07 -2.45 14.45
CA LEU A 145 16.31 -2.04 15.85
C LEU A 145 17.55 -2.71 16.45
N ARG A 146 18.24 -3.54 15.66
CA ARG A 146 19.51 -4.20 16.01
C ARG A 146 20.41 -4.41 14.80
N ASP A 147 21.66 -4.76 15.05
CA ASP A 147 22.59 -5.18 13.99
C ASP A 147 22.29 -6.62 13.54
N GLY A 148 22.69 -6.96 12.31
CA GLY A 148 22.58 -8.31 11.75
C GLY A 148 22.04 -8.31 10.33
N GLU A 149 21.26 -9.31 9.98
CA GLU A 149 20.72 -9.47 8.62
C GLU A 149 19.20 -9.58 8.63
N ILE A 150 18.57 -9.09 7.57
CA ILE A 150 17.15 -9.31 7.29
C ILE A 150 16.98 -9.86 5.88
N ASN A 151 15.93 -10.66 5.71
CA ASN A 151 15.37 -10.98 4.41
C ASN A 151 14.15 -10.08 4.18
N ILE A 152 14.01 -9.55 2.98
CA ILE A 152 12.73 -9.01 2.50
C ILE A 152 12.21 -9.96 1.43
N LEU A 153 10.96 -10.38 1.58
CA LEU A 153 10.27 -11.31 0.69
C LEU A 153 9.18 -10.55 -0.05
N ILE A 154 9.07 -10.81 -1.36
CA ILE A 154 8.00 -10.30 -2.22
C ILE A 154 7.26 -11.51 -2.80
N ASP A 155 6.07 -11.80 -2.27
CA ASP A 155 5.19 -12.87 -2.77
C ASP A 155 4.30 -12.31 -3.88
N ALA A 156 4.46 -12.87 -5.08
CA ALA A 156 3.68 -12.56 -6.27
C ALA A 156 2.79 -13.74 -6.69
N GLY A 157 2.75 -14.84 -5.94
CA GLY A 157 1.92 -16.01 -6.21
C GLY A 157 0.62 -16.04 -5.42
N ARG A 158 0.58 -15.34 -4.28
CA ARG A 158 -0.59 -15.27 -3.39
C ARG A 158 -1.33 -13.94 -3.50
N SER A 159 -2.64 -14.05 -3.33
CA SER A 159 -3.61 -12.96 -3.12
C SER A 159 -4.57 -13.41 -2.01
N LEU A 160 -5.44 -12.52 -1.50
CA LEU A 160 -6.30 -12.85 -0.35
C LEU A 160 -7.25 -14.01 -0.59
N ASN A 161 -7.67 -14.19 -1.84
CA ASN A 161 -8.68 -15.18 -2.20
C ASN A 161 -8.11 -16.39 -2.95
N LEU A 162 -6.93 -16.24 -3.57
CA LEU A 162 -6.41 -17.23 -4.51
C LEU A 162 -4.89 -17.37 -4.43
N LEU A 163 -4.43 -18.61 -4.50
CA LEU A 163 -3.08 -18.96 -4.91
C LEU A 163 -3.04 -19.04 -6.43
N GLY A 164 -2.95 -17.89 -7.13
CA GLY A 164 -3.03 -17.84 -8.59
C GLY A 164 -1.72 -18.01 -9.34
N GLY A 165 -0.60 -17.90 -8.64
CA GLY A 165 0.70 -17.77 -9.28
C GLY A 165 0.90 -16.40 -9.91
N GLY A 166 1.79 -16.34 -10.89
CA GLY A 166 2.30 -15.10 -11.43
C GLY A 166 3.59 -15.27 -12.22
N ALA A 167 4.33 -14.18 -12.34
CA ALA A 167 5.70 -14.18 -12.82
C ALA A 167 6.55 -13.26 -11.96
N VAL A 168 7.84 -13.59 -11.81
CA VAL A 168 8.85 -12.72 -11.21
C VAL A 168 10.12 -12.75 -12.04
N ALA A 169 10.82 -11.63 -12.09
CA ALA A 169 12.15 -11.50 -12.67
C ALA A 169 12.98 -10.51 -11.83
N ILE A 170 14.04 -11.01 -11.21
CA ILE A 170 15.08 -10.19 -10.58
C ILE A 170 15.89 -9.55 -11.70
N ARG A 171 15.95 -8.21 -11.73
CA ARG A 171 16.70 -7.44 -12.74
C ARG A 171 18.08 -7.05 -12.24
N SER A 172 18.22 -6.90 -10.94
CA SER A 172 19.48 -6.67 -10.25
C SER A 172 19.32 -7.03 -8.77
N ASN A 173 20.39 -6.93 -7.99
CA ASN A 173 20.30 -7.04 -6.53
C ASN A 173 19.53 -5.88 -5.84
N MET A 174 18.96 -4.96 -6.62
CA MET A 174 18.15 -3.83 -6.16
C MET A 174 16.80 -3.73 -6.87
N GLU A 175 16.48 -4.61 -7.81
CA GLU A 175 15.29 -4.46 -8.65
C GLU A 175 14.66 -5.80 -9.02
N ILE A 176 13.33 -5.84 -8.94
CA ILE A 176 12.50 -6.97 -9.33
C ILE A 176 11.20 -6.48 -9.94
N GLU A 177 10.69 -7.23 -10.88
CA GLU A 177 9.40 -6.98 -11.50
C GLU A 177 8.65 -8.28 -11.74
N GLY A 178 7.37 -8.15 -12.06
CA GLY A 178 6.54 -9.32 -12.29
C GLY A 178 5.06 -9.00 -12.33
N TYR A 179 4.25 -10.03 -12.09
CA TYR A 179 2.84 -9.87 -11.84
C TYR A 179 2.31 -10.98 -10.94
N ASN A 180 1.25 -10.67 -10.21
CA ASN A 180 0.39 -11.66 -9.57
C ASN A 180 -0.86 -11.93 -10.43
N ILE A 181 -1.39 -13.15 -10.38
CA ILE A 181 -2.73 -13.47 -10.87
C ILE A 181 -3.69 -13.46 -9.68
N SER A 182 -4.59 -12.49 -9.67
CA SER A 182 -5.64 -12.30 -8.65
C SER A 182 -7.03 -12.53 -9.26
N GLY A 183 -8.07 -12.60 -8.45
CA GLY A 183 -9.45 -12.87 -8.87
C GLY A 183 -10.19 -13.82 -7.94
N GLY A 184 -11.33 -14.32 -8.41
CA GLY A 184 -12.17 -15.25 -7.64
C GLY A 184 -13.19 -14.58 -6.73
N PHE A 185 -13.44 -13.28 -6.90
CA PHE A 185 -14.34 -12.51 -6.03
C PHE A 185 -15.70 -13.19 -5.92
N CYS A 186 -16.12 -13.51 -4.70
CA CYS A 186 -17.36 -14.27 -4.42
C CYS A 186 -17.54 -15.57 -5.24
N GLY A 187 -16.44 -16.25 -5.58
CA GLY A 187 -16.46 -17.51 -6.33
C GLY A 187 -16.49 -17.35 -7.86
N GLU A 188 -16.41 -16.13 -8.37
CA GLU A 188 -16.38 -15.87 -9.81
C GLU A 188 -15.12 -16.43 -10.50
N ALA A 189 -15.23 -16.74 -11.79
CA ALA A 189 -14.09 -17.25 -12.56
C ALA A 189 -13.13 -16.14 -13.04
N ASN A 190 -13.32 -14.88 -12.63
CA ASN A 190 -12.51 -13.75 -13.06
C ASN A 190 -11.04 -13.93 -12.66
N ARG A 191 -10.13 -13.56 -13.56
CA ARG A 191 -8.70 -13.49 -13.28
C ARG A 191 -8.16 -12.19 -13.85
N GLN A 192 -7.41 -11.46 -13.04
CA GLN A 192 -6.70 -10.26 -13.43
C GLN A 192 -5.21 -10.38 -13.10
N ARG A 193 -4.37 -9.78 -13.95
CA ARG A 193 -2.96 -9.60 -13.63
C ARG A 193 -2.77 -8.27 -12.93
N VAL A 194 -2.06 -8.31 -11.81
CA VAL A 194 -1.57 -7.12 -11.10
C VAL A 194 -0.06 -7.08 -11.32
N TYR A 195 0.37 -6.23 -12.25
CA TYR A 195 1.78 -6.07 -12.60
C TYR A 195 2.47 -5.16 -11.58
N PHE A 196 3.73 -5.45 -11.30
CA PHE A 196 4.54 -4.65 -10.40
C PHE A 196 5.97 -4.46 -10.90
N ALA A 197 6.57 -3.34 -10.49
CA ALA A 197 8.00 -3.10 -10.50
C ALA A 197 8.40 -2.61 -9.11
N ALA A 198 9.44 -3.19 -8.52
CA ALA A 198 9.91 -2.87 -7.18
C ALA A 198 11.42 -2.61 -7.17
N ARG A 199 11.83 -1.58 -6.41
CA ARG A 199 13.23 -1.23 -6.21
C ARG A 199 13.54 -1.18 -4.72
N PHE A 200 14.77 -1.51 -4.34
CA PHE A 200 15.32 -1.41 -2.99
C PHE A 200 16.27 -0.23 -2.85
N SER A 201 16.32 0.39 -1.66
CA SER A 201 17.19 1.53 -1.39
C SER A 201 18.67 1.16 -1.24
N GLU A 202 18.95 -0.11 -0.97
CA GLU A 202 20.29 -0.66 -0.77
C GLU A 202 20.46 -1.92 -1.62
N PRO A 203 21.69 -2.27 -2.05
CA PRO A 203 21.96 -3.53 -2.73
C PRO A 203 21.86 -4.73 -1.79
N ALA A 204 21.10 -5.75 -2.19
CA ALA A 204 21.11 -7.03 -1.52
C ALA A 204 22.45 -7.74 -1.76
N PHE A 205 23.01 -8.37 -0.73
CA PHE A 205 24.23 -9.17 -0.89
C PHE A 205 23.93 -10.62 -1.31
N ALA A 206 22.68 -11.05 -1.18
CA ALA A 206 22.18 -12.32 -1.69
C ALA A 206 20.70 -12.20 -2.05
N HIS A 207 20.27 -12.88 -3.10
CA HIS A 207 18.88 -12.92 -3.52
C HIS A 207 18.58 -14.22 -4.26
N GLY A 208 17.29 -14.49 -4.46
CA GLY A 208 16.83 -15.62 -5.25
C GLY A 208 15.31 -15.64 -5.34
N ILE A 209 14.78 -16.61 -6.07
CA ILE A 209 13.33 -16.81 -6.19
C ILE A 209 12.91 -18.09 -5.46
N TRP A 210 11.61 -18.23 -5.25
CA TRP A 210 11.00 -19.52 -4.88
C TRP A 210 9.87 -19.88 -5.82
N ILE A 211 9.63 -21.19 -5.95
CA ILE A 211 8.47 -21.77 -6.64
C ILE A 211 7.90 -22.84 -5.71
N GLY A 212 6.63 -22.71 -5.34
CA GLY A 212 6.04 -23.48 -4.25
C GLY A 212 6.79 -23.20 -2.94
N GLU A 213 7.33 -24.25 -2.33
CA GLU A 213 8.13 -24.18 -1.09
C GLU A 213 9.64 -24.28 -1.36
N LYS A 214 10.06 -24.28 -2.63
CA LYS A 214 11.46 -24.54 -3.00
C LYS A 214 12.15 -23.26 -3.42
N LEU A 215 13.27 -22.96 -2.75
CA LEU A 215 14.21 -21.94 -3.20
C LEU A 215 14.88 -22.36 -4.51
N SER A 216 15.10 -21.40 -5.39
CA SER A 216 15.71 -21.60 -6.71
C SER A 216 16.82 -20.59 -6.94
N LYS A 217 17.89 -21.03 -7.61
CA LYS A 217 18.99 -20.17 -8.07
C LYS A 217 18.66 -19.41 -9.36
N LYS A 218 17.49 -19.65 -9.95
CA LYS A 218 17.02 -18.88 -11.12
C LYS A 218 16.71 -17.45 -10.69
N GLU A 219 16.81 -16.52 -11.65
CA GLU A 219 16.47 -15.11 -11.43
C GLU A 219 15.05 -14.78 -11.91
N SER A 220 14.42 -15.68 -12.68
CA SER A 220 13.05 -15.51 -13.15
C SER A 220 12.27 -16.81 -13.21
N ALA A 221 10.96 -16.73 -12.98
CA ALA A 221 10.02 -17.82 -13.21
C ALA A 221 8.62 -17.27 -13.48
N ALA A 222 7.80 -18.09 -14.14
CA ALA A 222 6.36 -17.88 -14.26
C ALA A 222 5.68 -19.22 -13.97
N VAL A 223 4.66 -19.19 -13.11
CA VAL A 223 3.88 -20.37 -12.72
C VAL A 223 2.43 -19.96 -12.52
N GLN A 224 1.52 -20.91 -12.72
CA GLN A 224 0.11 -20.76 -12.38
C GLN A 224 -0.21 -21.61 -11.15
N ASP A 225 -1.23 -21.20 -10.41
CA ASP A 225 -1.81 -21.96 -9.29
C ASP A 225 -0.79 -22.43 -8.24
N SER A 226 0.25 -21.62 -8.00
CA SER A 226 1.36 -21.97 -7.12
C SER A 226 1.96 -20.74 -6.45
N ALA A 227 2.61 -20.95 -5.31
CA ALA A 227 3.37 -19.89 -4.64
C ALA A 227 4.57 -19.50 -5.50
N LEU A 228 4.83 -18.21 -5.61
CA LEU A 228 5.94 -17.66 -6.39
C LEU A 228 6.37 -16.33 -5.77
N GLY A 229 7.67 -16.10 -5.70
CA GLY A 229 8.16 -14.80 -5.30
C GLY A 229 9.67 -14.74 -5.27
N ALA A 230 10.20 -13.68 -4.67
CA ALA A 230 11.63 -13.48 -4.52
C ALA A 230 12.00 -12.97 -3.14
N TRP A 231 13.21 -13.34 -2.71
CA TRP A 231 13.79 -12.91 -1.46
C TRP A 231 15.09 -12.15 -1.72
N PHE A 232 15.33 -11.13 -0.91
CA PHE A 232 16.52 -10.28 -0.95
C PHE A 232 17.06 -10.15 0.46
N ARG A 233 18.37 -10.39 0.64
CA ARG A 233 19.02 -10.37 1.95
C ARG A 233 19.95 -9.17 2.08
N PHE A 234 19.79 -8.46 3.20
CA PHE A 234 20.47 -7.20 3.49
C PHE A 234 21.19 -7.27 4.83
N ALA A 235 22.37 -6.66 4.88
CA ALA A 235 23.03 -6.35 6.14
C ALA A 235 22.36 -5.12 6.74
N THR A 236 22.17 -5.13 8.06
CA THR A 236 21.45 -4.10 8.80
C THR A 236 22.25 -3.67 10.02
N LYS A 237 22.12 -2.39 10.37
CA LYS A 237 22.56 -1.83 11.62
C LYS A 237 21.37 -1.23 12.36
N ALA A 238 21.45 -1.17 13.69
CA ALA A 238 20.44 -0.49 14.49
C ALA A 238 20.21 0.95 13.99
N GLY A 239 18.94 1.32 13.80
CA GLY A 239 18.51 2.62 13.28
C GLY A 239 18.61 2.78 11.75
N LYS A 240 19.16 1.80 11.01
CA LYS A 240 19.19 1.84 9.54
C LYS A 240 17.95 1.18 8.96
N ALA A 241 17.47 1.75 7.86
CA ALA A 241 16.28 1.28 7.18
C ALA A 241 16.60 0.74 5.78
N ILE A 242 15.97 -0.37 5.42
CA ILE A 242 15.86 -0.81 4.02
C ILE A 242 14.48 -0.39 3.54
N THR A 243 14.44 0.38 2.46
CA THR A 243 13.19 0.89 1.87
C THR A 243 12.93 0.19 0.55
N VAL A 244 11.67 -0.17 0.31
CA VAL A 244 11.19 -0.75 -0.94
C VAL A 244 10.13 0.19 -1.51
N LYS A 245 10.25 0.55 -2.79
CA LYS A 245 9.20 1.26 -3.52
C LYS A 245 8.64 0.34 -4.60
N VAL A 246 7.32 0.32 -4.74
CA VAL A 246 6.58 -0.59 -5.63
C VAL A 246 5.60 0.20 -6.47
N GLY A 247 5.73 0.14 -7.79
CA GLY A 247 4.72 0.65 -8.72
C GLY A 247 3.80 -0.49 -9.15
N ILE A 248 2.50 -0.19 -9.29
CA ILE A 248 1.49 -1.14 -9.73
C ILE A 248 0.92 -0.71 -11.09
N SER A 249 0.53 -1.68 -11.91
CA SER A 249 -0.26 -1.48 -13.13
C SER A 249 -1.19 -2.67 -13.36
N TYR A 250 -2.34 -2.42 -13.97
CA TYR A 250 -3.24 -3.47 -14.46
C TYR A 250 -3.06 -3.76 -15.96
N VAL A 251 -2.04 -3.15 -16.60
CA VAL A 251 -1.76 -3.27 -18.04
C VAL A 251 -0.45 -4.02 -18.29
N SER A 252 0.66 -3.57 -17.70
CA SER A 252 1.99 -4.11 -18.01
C SER A 252 3.05 -3.79 -16.95
N ILE A 253 4.19 -4.49 -17.03
CA ILE A 253 5.38 -4.21 -16.21
C ILE A 253 5.97 -2.84 -16.58
N GLU A 254 5.96 -2.49 -17.86
CA GLU A 254 6.44 -1.21 -18.36
C GLU A 254 5.67 -0.05 -17.74
N ASN A 255 4.34 -0.15 -17.65
CA ASN A 255 3.52 0.87 -17.03
C ASN A 255 3.70 0.90 -15.50
N ALA A 256 3.86 -0.25 -14.84
CA ALA A 256 4.18 -0.29 -13.42
C ALA A 256 5.50 0.45 -13.11
N ARG A 257 6.53 0.27 -13.95
CA ARG A 257 7.81 0.98 -13.86
C ARG A 257 7.64 2.49 -14.14
N LEU A 258 6.88 2.85 -15.18
CA LEU A 258 6.59 4.25 -15.50
C LEU A 258 5.89 4.97 -14.34
N ASN A 259 4.87 4.33 -13.74
CA ASN A 259 4.17 4.85 -12.57
C ASN A 259 5.16 5.08 -11.41
N LEU A 260 6.04 4.09 -11.15
CA LEU A 260 7.06 4.17 -10.10
C LEU A 260 8.04 5.32 -10.30
N GLU A 261 8.56 5.47 -11.51
CA GLU A 261 9.53 6.51 -11.87
C GLU A 261 8.92 7.92 -11.83
N ALA A 262 7.66 8.04 -12.21
CA ALA A 262 6.94 9.32 -12.20
C ALA A 262 6.52 9.76 -10.79
N GLU A 263 5.97 8.86 -9.97
CA GLU A 263 5.41 9.23 -8.67
C GLU A 263 6.43 9.14 -7.52
N ILE A 264 7.46 8.29 -7.64
CA ILE A 264 8.49 8.08 -6.63
C ILE A 264 9.90 8.06 -7.29
N PRO A 265 10.39 9.19 -7.81
CA PRO A 265 11.73 9.25 -8.40
C PRO A 265 12.84 9.08 -7.35
N ASP A 266 12.61 9.58 -6.13
CA ASP A 266 13.55 9.57 -5.01
C ASP A 266 13.22 8.48 -3.96
N TRP A 267 13.76 8.64 -2.74
CA TRP A 267 13.54 7.78 -1.56
C TRP A 267 12.95 8.56 -0.38
N ASP A 268 12.33 9.71 -0.63
CA ASP A 268 11.83 10.58 0.44
C ASP A 268 10.46 10.11 0.97
N PHE A 269 10.51 9.17 1.91
CA PHE A 269 9.34 8.65 2.61
C PHE A 269 8.54 9.76 3.31
N ALA A 270 9.21 10.75 3.90
CA ALA A 270 8.56 11.81 4.67
C ALA A 270 7.77 12.74 3.75
N ARG A 271 8.32 13.06 2.57
CA ARG A 271 7.62 13.80 1.51
C ARG A 271 6.35 13.07 1.08
N ILE A 272 6.44 11.79 0.72
CA ILE A 272 5.27 11.01 0.24
C ILE A 272 4.19 10.92 1.32
N LYS A 273 4.57 10.67 2.57
CA LYS A 273 3.67 10.68 3.73
C LYS A 273 2.96 12.04 3.88
N THR A 274 3.71 13.13 3.75
CA THR A 274 3.18 14.48 3.87
C THR A 274 2.21 14.79 2.74
N GLU A 275 2.57 14.49 1.50
CA GLU A 275 1.70 14.67 0.34
C GLU A 275 0.41 13.84 0.43
N ALA A 276 0.48 12.59 0.91
CA ALA A 276 -0.70 11.76 1.11
C ALA A 276 -1.63 12.36 2.16
N ARG A 277 -1.09 12.83 3.29
CA ARG A 277 -1.85 13.56 4.32
C ARG A 277 -2.46 14.85 3.77
N THR A 278 -1.73 15.60 2.95
CA THR A 278 -2.24 16.82 2.31
C THR A 278 -3.39 16.52 1.36
N ALA A 279 -3.29 15.46 0.55
CA ALA A 279 -4.38 15.04 -0.33
C ALA A 279 -5.65 14.71 0.47
N TRP A 280 -5.50 14.00 1.60
CA TRP A 280 -6.62 13.74 2.51
C TRP A 280 -7.17 14.99 3.16
N GLN A 281 -6.31 15.88 3.65
CA GLN A 281 -6.75 17.14 4.24
C GLN A 281 -7.58 17.97 3.26
N ASN A 282 -7.20 17.98 1.98
CA ASN A 282 -7.93 18.71 0.94
C ASN A 282 -9.35 18.13 0.72
N GLU A 283 -9.49 16.82 0.62
CA GLU A 283 -10.80 16.20 0.42
C GLU A 283 -11.69 16.29 1.68
N LEU A 284 -11.13 16.04 2.87
CA LEU A 284 -11.89 16.15 4.12
C LEU A 284 -12.34 17.60 4.38
N ALA A 285 -11.54 18.59 3.99
CA ALA A 285 -11.87 20.01 4.16
C ALA A 285 -13.01 20.51 3.27
N ARG A 286 -13.49 19.69 2.32
CA ARG A 286 -14.67 20.01 1.51
C ARG A 286 -15.95 20.03 2.32
N ILE A 287 -15.97 19.34 3.46
CA ILE A 287 -17.08 19.38 4.42
C ILE A 287 -16.52 19.73 5.79
N ARG A 288 -16.85 20.93 6.28
CA ARG A 288 -16.50 21.36 7.65
C ARG A 288 -17.74 21.22 8.52
N VAL A 289 -17.62 20.41 9.57
CA VAL A 289 -18.67 20.21 10.57
C VAL A 289 -18.42 21.12 11.76
N GLU A 290 -19.45 21.84 12.20
CA GLU A 290 -19.44 22.66 13.41
C GLU A 290 -20.23 21.97 14.53
N GLY A 291 -19.76 22.09 15.77
CA GLY A 291 -20.37 21.42 16.93
C GLY A 291 -20.05 19.91 17.03
N GLY A 292 -20.77 19.22 17.92
CA GLY A 292 -20.55 17.81 18.22
C GLY A 292 -19.40 17.53 19.20
N SER A 293 -19.39 16.32 19.76
CA SER A 293 -18.26 15.84 20.56
C SER A 293 -17.07 15.47 19.67
N ARG A 294 -15.88 15.28 20.25
CA ARG A 294 -14.72 14.74 19.51
C ARG A 294 -15.06 13.39 18.86
N ASP A 295 -15.84 12.55 19.55
CA ASP A 295 -16.23 11.24 19.04
C ASP A 295 -17.15 11.35 17.82
N ASP A 296 -18.02 12.36 17.78
CA ASP A 296 -18.87 12.63 16.62
C ASP A 296 -18.05 13.07 15.42
N LEU A 297 -17.05 13.93 15.63
CA LEU A 297 -16.10 14.31 14.58
C LEU A 297 -15.30 13.10 14.08
N VAL A 298 -14.87 12.21 14.98
CA VAL A 298 -14.17 10.99 14.60
C VAL A 298 -15.04 10.08 13.74
N LYS A 299 -16.28 9.83 14.15
CA LYS A 299 -17.24 9.05 13.35
C LYS A 299 -17.47 9.67 11.99
N PHE A 300 -17.72 10.99 11.95
CA PHE A 300 -18.02 11.70 10.71
C PHE A 300 -16.86 11.66 9.71
N TYR A 301 -15.66 12.12 10.13
CA TYR A 301 -14.52 12.19 9.22
C TYR A 301 -13.97 10.81 8.85
N THR A 302 -14.13 9.81 9.72
CA THR A 302 -13.78 8.43 9.38
C THR A 302 -14.77 7.82 8.38
N ALA A 303 -16.08 8.09 8.52
CA ALA A 303 -17.07 7.70 7.52
C ALA A 303 -16.78 8.38 6.17
N LEU A 304 -16.53 9.70 6.17
CA LEU A 304 -16.15 10.44 4.96
C LEU A 304 -14.88 9.85 4.33
N TYR A 305 -13.85 9.55 5.11
CA TYR A 305 -12.64 8.87 4.65
C TYR A 305 -12.98 7.56 3.91
N HIS A 306 -13.84 6.70 4.47
CA HIS A 306 -14.25 5.45 3.82
C HIS A 306 -14.99 5.66 2.50
N THR A 307 -15.82 6.71 2.37
CA THR A 307 -16.52 7.01 1.10
C THR A 307 -15.58 7.44 -0.02
N LEU A 308 -14.36 7.86 0.30
CA LEU A 308 -13.37 8.37 -0.64
C LEU A 308 -12.30 7.32 -0.98
N LEU A 309 -12.43 6.09 -0.46
CA LEU A 309 -11.55 4.98 -0.82
C LEU A 309 -11.89 4.38 -2.19
N HIS A 310 -13.19 4.24 -2.46
CA HIS A 310 -13.73 3.69 -3.71
C HIS A 310 -14.60 4.74 -4.42
N PRO A 311 -14.65 4.74 -5.76
CA PRO A 311 -14.00 3.81 -6.70
C PRO A 311 -12.47 4.00 -6.81
N ASN A 312 -11.73 2.98 -7.22
CA ASN A 312 -10.27 3.08 -7.40
C ASN A 312 -9.90 3.52 -8.81
N LEU A 313 -8.86 4.34 -8.91
CA LEU A 313 -8.17 4.56 -10.18
C LEU A 313 -7.65 3.23 -10.74
N ILE A 314 -7.84 3.00 -12.05
CA ILE A 314 -7.31 1.84 -12.78
C ILE A 314 -6.39 2.22 -13.96
N SER A 315 -6.40 3.48 -14.41
CA SER A 315 -5.51 3.93 -15.47
C SER A 315 -4.11 4.25 -14.98
N ASP A 316 -3.12 3.83 -15.78
CA ASP A 316 -1.71 4.18 -15.62
C ASP A 316 -1.44 5.66 -15.94
N MET A 317 -0.24 6.14 -15.60
CA MET A 317 0.19 7.53 -15.87
C MET A 317 0.13 7.92 -17.35
N ASN A 318 0.33 6.96 -18.26
CA ASN A 318 0.23 7.20 -19.71
C ASN A 318 -1.21 7.14 -20.25
N GLY A 319 -2.21 7.00 -19.37
CA GLY A 319 -3.63 6.91 -19.70
C GLY A 319 -4.08 5.53 -20.18
N GLU A 320 -3.23 4.51 -20.14
CA GLU A 320 -3.61 3.13 -20.48
C GLU A 320 -4.37 2.47 -19.34
N TYR A 321 -5.31 1.60 -19.68
CA TYR A 321 -6.11 0.84 -18.73
C TYR A 321 -6.58 -0.49 -19.35
N PRO A 322 -6.82 -1.55 -18.57
CA PRO A 322 -7.37 -2.79 -19.10
C PRO A 322 -8.82 -2.60 -19.55
N LEU A 323 -9.17 -3.17 -20.70
CA LEU A 323 -10.57 -3.19 -21.13
C LEU A 323 -11.39 -4.16 -20.26
N MET A 324 -12.58 -3.73 -19.86
CA MET A 324 -13.52 -4.58 -19.11
C MET A 324 -14.41 -5.37 -20.07
N GLY A 325 -14.66 -6.65 -19.76
CA GLY A 325 -15.51 -7.54 -20.54
C GLY A 325 -14.86 -8.14 -21.80
N ARG A 326 -13.61 -7.78 -22.13
CA ARG A 326 -12.80 -8.40 -23.18
C ARG A 326 -11.32 -8.17 -22.94
N THR A 327 -10.46 -9.02 -23.50
CA THR A 327 -9.01 -8.82 -23.48
C THR A 327 -8.62 -7.58 -24.29
N GLY A 328 -7.69 -6.78 -23.76
CA GLY A 328 -7.08 -5.67 -24.48
C GLY A 328 -6.78 -4.47 -23.59
N THR A 329 -6.10 -3.48 -24.17
CA THR A 329 -5.71 -2.24 -23.51
C THR A 329 -6.43 -1.07 -24.17
N GLY A 330 -7.13 -0.26 -23.38
CA GLY A 330 -7.63 1.05 -23.80
C GLY A 330 -6.61 2.12 -23.45
N LYS A 331 -6.69 3.28 -24.12
CA LYS A 331 -5.86 4.45 -23.82
C LYS A 331 -6.67 5.72 -23.94
N TYR A 332 -6.69 6.49 -22.86
CA TYR A 332 -7.32 7.80 -22.84
C TYR A 332 -6.61 8.70 -21.83
N ALA A 333 -5.80 9.64 -22.31
CA ALA A 333 -5.05 10.56 -21.46
C ALA A 333 -5.85 11.81 -21.04
N GLY A 334 -7.12 11.94 -21.49
CA GLY A 334 -7.93 13.14 -21.21
C GLY A 334 -8.57 13.15 -19.82
N ARG A 335 -8.73 11.98 -19.19
CA ARG A 335 -9.34 11.80 -17.85
C ARG A 335 -8.85 10.49 -17.24
N ASP A 336 -8.84 10.44 -15.92
CA ASP A 336 -8.62 9.21 -15.16
C ASP A 336 -9.75 8.18 -15.37
N ARG A 337 -9.38 6.90 -15.40
CA ARG A 337 -10.31 5.76 -15.48
C ARG A 337 -10.40 5.10 -14.11
N TYR A 338 -11.62 4.72 -13.71
CA TYR A 338 -11.91 4.12 -12.42
C TYR A 338 -12.55 2.73 -12.53
N THR A 339 -12.46 1.96 -11.44
CA THR A 339 -13.02 0.61 -11.23
C THR A 339 -13.50 0.46 -9.78
N VAL A 340 -13.95 -0.73 -9.38
CA VAL A 340 -14.60 -1.04 -8.09
C VAL A 340 -15.90 -0.26 -7.93
N PHE A 341 -16.90 -0.65 -8.72
CA PHE A 341 -18.26 -0.12 -8.62
C PHE A 341 -19.17 -1.15 -7.93
N SER A 342 -19.35 -1.05 -6.61
CA SER A 342 -20.31 -1.88 -5.85
C SER A 342 -21.72 -1.33 -6.03
N LEU A 343 -22.22 -1.37 -7.28
CA LEU A 343 -23.40 -0.61 -7.73
C LEU A 343 -24.70 -0.92 -6.99
N TRP A 344 -24.80 -2.08 -6.34
CA TRP A 344 -25.99 -2.39 -5.53
C TRP A 344 -26.05 -1.55 -4.25
N ASP A 345 -24.88 -1.17 -3.70
CA ASP A 345 -24.75 -0.42 -2.45
C ASP A 345 -24.56 1.11 -2.66
N THR A 346 -23.76 1.51 -3.66
CA THR A 346 -23.18 2.87 -3.78
C THR A 346 -24.07 3.93 -4.38
#